data_AF-A0A0B6WZZ5-F1
#
_entry.id   AF-A0A0B6WZZ5-F1
#
_cell.length_a   1.000
_cell.length_b   1.000
_cell.length_c   1.000
_cell.angle_alpha   90.00
_cell.angle_beta   90.00
_cell.angle_gamma   90.00
#
_symmetry.space_group_name_H-M   'P 1'
#
loop_
_entity.id
_entity.type
_entity.pdbx_description
1 polymer ?
#
loop_
_entity_poly.entity_id
_entity_poly.type
_entity_poly.pdbx_seq_one_letter_code
_entity_poly.pdbx_strand_id
1 'polypeptide(L)'
;MNNNLIARASITINASAERVWDALVNPEAIKQYMFGTNVATDWREGSPITWKGEWQGKSYEDKGVILRFEPPRVLQYSHFSPLSGLPDKSENYHTVTIELSGEGHQTRVSLSQDNNATEEARKHSEKMWGMMLEELKKFVEQAMNKQIKEQLPIGYWLKRADKLLTQRIDDAQRSNGLSRLAWQTLNIIFQRGTVMRDDIVSTLQTFANHATIDGVIGELVV
;
A
#
# COMPACT_ATOMS: atom_id res chain seq x y z
N MET A 1 -31.65 31.08 17.16
CA MET A 1 -31.72 30.29 15.91
C MET A 1 -30.55 29.32 15.95
N ASN A 2 -30.82 28.02 16.11
CA ASN A 2 -29.75 27.02 16.06
C ASN A 2 -29.37 26.84 14.58
N ASN A 3 -28.36 27.58 14.12
CA ASN A 3 -27.72 27.22 12.87
C ASN A 3 -27.08 25.86 13.09
N ASN A 4 -27.67 24.82 12.50
CA ASN A 4 -27.16 23.46 12.54
C ASN A 4 -25.92 23.38 11.64
N LEU A 5 -24.81 23.93 12.14
CA LEU A 5 -23.54 24.01 11.43
C LEU A 5 -22.90 22.62 11.41
N ILE A 6 -23.21 21.87 10.35
CA ILE A 6 -22.67 20.52 10.13
C ILE A 6 -21.43 20.63 9.23
N ALA A 7 -20.31 20.12 9.71
CA ALA A 7 -19.11 19.92 8.91
C ALA A 7 -19.27 18.64 8.08
N ARG A 8 -18.95 18.68 6.78
CA ARG A 8 -18.98 17.52 5.89
C ARG A 8 -17.67 17.37 5.11
N ALA A 9 -17.18 16.15 5.03
CA ALA A 9 -16.06 15.79 4.18
C ALA A 9 -16.38 14.48 3.46
N SER A 10 -15.86 14.30 2.25
CA SER A 10 -16.01 13.01 1.56
C SER A 10 -14.83 12.76 0.63
N ILE A 11 -14.47 11.49 0.47
CA ILE A 11 -13.43 11.07 -0.45
C ILE A 11 -13.81 9.74 -1.10
N THR A 12 -13.24 9.48 -2.28
CA THR A 12 -13.35 8.19 -2.96
C THR A 12 -12.04 7.42 -2.82
N ILE A 13 -12.12 6.20 -2.29
CA ILE A 13 -10.99 5.29 -2.07
C ILE A 13 -11.10 4.14 -3.08
N ASN A 14 -9.99 3.82 -3.76
CA ASN A 14 -9.92 2.71 -4.71
C ASN A 14 -9.70 1.37 -3.98
N ALA A 15 -10.69 1.00 -3.17
CA ALA A 15 -10.77 -0.27 -2.46
C ALA A 15 -12.25 -0.64 -2.24
N SER A 16 -12.49 -1.92 -1.92
CA SER A 16 -13.84 -2.39 -1.56
C SER A 16 -14.27 -1.84 -0.19
N ALA A 17 -15.58 -1.82 0.05
CA ALA A 17 -16.15 -1.28 1.28
C ALA A 17 -15.65 -2.04 2.52
N GLU A 18 -15.43 -3.35 2.41
CA GLU A 18 -14.93 -4.20 3.49
C GLU A 18 -13.52 -3.80 3.92
N ARG A 19 -12.65 -3.45 2.96
CA ARG A 19 -11.28 -3.01 3.27
C ARG A 19 -11.24 -1.64 3.92
N VAL A 20 -12.07 -0.72 3.43
CA VAL A 20 -12.20 0.60 4.04
C VAL A 20 -12.78 0.47 5.44
N TRP A 21 -13.78 -0.39 5.62
CA TRP A 21 -14.40 -0.67 6.91
C TRP A 21 -13.39 -1.27 7.89
N ASP A 22 -12.60 -2.27 7.49
CA ASP A 22 -11.56 -2.86 8.33
C ASP A 22 -10.59 -1.77 8.84
N ALA A 23 -10.14 -0.87 7.97
CA ALA A 23 -9.28 0.23 8.38
C ALA A 23 -9.95 1.17 9.40
N LEU A 24 -11.27 1.40 9.31
CA LEU A 24 -12.02 2.26 10.24
C LEU A 24 -12.23 1.64 11.63
N VAL A 25 -12.21 0.31 11.76
CA VAL A 25 -12.54 -0.39 13.02
C VAL A 25 -11.38 -1.22 13.58
N ASN A 26 -10.25 -1.30 12.89
CA ASN A 26 -9.06 -2.01 13.35
C ASN A 26 -8.12 -1.05 14.10
N PRO A 27 -7.91 -1.22 15.42
CA PRO A 27 -7.06 -0.32 16.22
C PRO A 27 -5.64 -0.14 15.66
N GLU A 28 -5.05 -1.20 15.11
CA GLU A 28 -3.71 -1.13 14.53
C GLU A 28 -3.69 -0.30 13.24
N ALA A 29 -4.75 -0.36 12.43
CA ALA A 29 -4.89 0.49 11.26
C ALA A 29 -5.15 1.95 11.64
N ILE A 30 -6.10 2.19 12.56
CA ILE A 30 -6.43 3.52 13.08
C ILE A 30 -5.18 4.23 13.59
N LYS A 31 -4.32 3.51 14.32
CA LYS A 31 -3.06 4.05 14.83
C LYS A 31 -2.13 4.58 13.73
N GLN A 32 -2.14 4.00 12.54
CA GLN A 32 -1.27 4.41 11.44
C GLN A 32 -1.73 5.73 10.80
N TYR A 33 -3.03 5.86 10.49
CA TYR A 33 -3.53 7.04 9.79
C TYR A 33 -4.05 8.15 10.73
N MET A 34 -4.29 7.85 12.01
CA MET A 34 -4.64 8.84 13.05
C MET A 34 -3.46 9.15 13.98
N PHE A 35 -2.25 9.23 13.45
CA PHE A 35 -1.06 9.76 14.14
C PHE A 35 -0.73 9.11 15.50
N GLY A 36 -0.82 7.79 15.58
CA GLY A 36 -0.48 7.05 16.80
C GLY A 36 -1.61 6.93 17.82
N THR A 37 -2.80 7.44 17.51
CA THR A 37 -3.99 7.32 18.37
C THR A 37 -4.37 5.86 18.58
N ASN A 38 -4.52 5.49 19.85
CA ASN A 38 -4.96 4.16 20.26
C ASN A 38 -6.46 4.19 20.58
N VAL A 39 -7.24 3.37 19.88
CA VAL A 39 -8.69 3.30 20.03
C VAL A 39 -9.07 2.00 20.71
N ALA A 40 -9.88 2.10 21.76
CA ALA A 40 -10.43 0.95 22.47
C ALA A 40 -11.95 1.03 22.49
N THR A 41 -12.61 0.00 21.96
CA THR A 41 -14.05 -0.22 22.01
C THR A 41 -14.38 -1.66 21.63
N ASP A 42 -15.58 -2.11 21.97
CA ASP A 42 -16.11 -3.44 21.61
C ASP A 42 -16.84 -3.46 20.26
N TRP A 43 -16.92 -2.30 19.57
CA TRP A 43 -17.59 -2.16 18.27
C TRP A 43 -19.03 -2.68 18.26
N ARG A 44 -19.81 -2.29 19.27
CA ARG A 44 -21.23 -2.57 19.40
C ARG A 44 -21.97 -1.29 19.74
N GLU A 45 -23.21 -1.16 19.30
CA GLU A 45 -24.04 -0.02 19.68
C GLU A 45 -24.19 0.07 21.20
N GLY A 46 -24.06 1.28 21.73
CA GLY A 46 -24.02 1.55 23.16
C GLY A 46 -22.66 1.32 23.83
N SER A 47 -21.68 0.71 23.15
CA SER A 47 -20.34 0.51 23.73
C SER A 47 -19.61 1.84 23.95
N PRO A 48 -18.86 1.98 25.05
CA PRO A 48 -17.94 3.08 25.21
C PRO A 48 -16.83 2.98 24.16
N ILE A 49 -16.33 4.13 23.72
CA ILE A 49 -15.15 4.26 22.87
C ILE A 49 -14.21 5.29 23.48
N THR A 50 -12.92 4.97 23.53
CA THR A 50 -11.88 5.89 24.02
C THR A 50 -10.78 6.05 22.99
N TRP A 51 -10.29 7.28 22.82
CA TRP A 51 -9.12 7.60 21.99
C TRP A 51 -8.01 8.12 22.89
N LYS A 52 -6.86 7.45 22.89
CA LYS A 52 -5.69 7.82 23.69
C LYS A 52 -4.52 8.13 22.77
N GLY A 53 -3.79 9.19 23.05
CA GLY A 53 -2.60 9.53 22.28
C GLY A 53 -1.76 10.60 22.95
N GLU A 54 -0.77 11.08 22.22
CA GLU A 54 0.08 12.18 22.63
C GLU A 54 0.04 13.27 21.57
N TRP A 55 -0.23 14.50 21.99
CA TRP A 55 -0.25 15.67 21.12
C TRP A 55 0.67 16.74 21.71
N GLN A 56 1.71 17.14 20.96
CA GLN A 56 2.70 18.14 21.37
C GLN A 56 3.30 17.87 22.78
N GLY A 57 3.63 16.61 23.09
CA GLY A 57 4.19 16.24 24.40
C GLY A 57 3.16 16.05 25.52
N LYS A 58 1.86 16.24 25.24
CA LYS A 58 0.78 16.08 26.22
C LYS A 58 -0.09 14.87 25.86
N SER A 59 -0.20 13.93 26.80
CA SER A 59 -1.15 12.84 26.68
C SER A 59 -2.59 13.36 26.71
N TYR A 60 -3.44 12.82 25.85
CA TYR A 60 -4.86 13.10 25.82
C TYR A 60 -5.66 11.80 25.90
N GLU A 61 -6.86 11.89 26.44
CA GLU A 61 -7.83 10.80 26.49
C GLU A 61 -9.22 11.37 26.21
N ASP A 62 -9.69 11.14 25.00
CA ASP A 62 -11.04 11.49 24.57
C ASP A 62 -11.96 10.28 24.75
N LYS A 63 -13.26 10.55 24.89
CA LYS A 63 -14.26 9.52 25.16
C LYS A 63 -15.56 9.74 24.40
N GLY A 64 -16.30 8.66 24.23
CA GLY A 64 -17.52 8.64 23.46
C GLY A 64 -18.31 7.36 23.65
N VAL A 65 -19.37 7.23 22.86
CA VAL A 65 -20.22 6.02 22.78
C VAL A 65 -20.52 5.73 21.32
N ILE A 66 -20.50 4.46 20.94
CA ILE A 66 -20.96 4.01 19.63
C ILE A 66 -22.49 4.16 19.57
N LEU A 67 -22.98 4.97 18.63
CA LEU A 67 -24.40 5.25 18.45
C LEU A 67 -25.04 4.36 17.39
N ARG A 68 -24.31 4.07 16.30
CA ARG A 68 -24.71 3.10 15.26
C ARG A 68 -23.52 2.33 14.74
N PHE A 69 -23.71 1.04 14.50
CA PHE A 69 -22.67 0.15 13.99
C PHE A 69 -23.25 -0.87 13.00
N GLU A 70 -23.22 -0.53 11.73
CA GLU A 70 -23.76 -1.34 10.63
C GLU A 70 -22.65 -1.67 9.62
N PRO A 71 -21.83 -2.71 9.84
CA PRO A 71 -20.79 -3.12 8.89
C PRO A 71 -21.35 -3.54 7.51
N PRO A 72 -20.68 -3.22 6.38
CA PRO A 72 -19.59 -2.27 6.21
C PRO A 72 -20.10 -0.89 5.74
N ARG A 73 -21.22 -0.39 6.29
CA ARG A 73 -21.98 0.75 5.76
C ARG A 73 -21.96 1.99 6.63
N VAL A 74 -22.28 1.88 7.93
CA VAL A 74 -22.48 3.05 8.79
C VAL A 74 -21.80 2.87 10.14
N LEU A 75 -20.91 3.80 10.47
CA LEU A 75 -20.34 3.96 11.81
C LEU A 75 -20.72 5.34 12.34
N GLN A 76 -21.42 5.38 13.48
CA GLN A 76 -21.76 6.62 14.16
C GLN A 76 -21.32 6.54 15.62
N TYR A 77 -20.68 7.59 16.13
CA TYR A 77 -20.28 7.70 17.52
C TYR A 77 -20.37 9.13 18.03
N SER A 78 -20.55 9.27 19.33
CA SER A 78 -20.34 10.54 20.02
C SER A 78 -18.87 10.73 20.37
N HIS A 79 -18.42 11.97 20.44
CA HIS A 79 -17.06 12.31 20.87
C HIS A 79 -17.08 13.53 21.79
N PHE A 80 -16.27 13.46 22.83
CA PHE A 80 -15.97 14.55 23.75
C PHE A 80 -14.49 14.52 24.11
N SER A 81 -13.86 15.69 24.05
CA SER A 81 -12.50 15.89 24.54
C SER A 81 -12.52 16.69 25.85
N PRO A 82 -11.98 16.13 26.95
CA PRO A 82 -11.77 16.88 28.20
C PRO A 82 -10.85 18.10 28.02
N LEU A 83 -10.00 18.09 26.99
CA LEU A 83 -9.10 19.21 26.67
C LEU A 83 -9.84 20.44 26.12
N SER A 84 -11.13 20.33 25.80
CA SER A 84 -11.97 21.47 25.42
C SER A 84 -12.18 22.47 26.57
N GLY A 85 -11.96 22.06 27.82
CA GLY A 85 -12.24 22.87 29.01
C GLY A 85 -13.73 23.05 29.31
N LEU A 86 -14.61 22.39 28.54
CA LEU A 86 -16.05 22.42 28.74
C LEU A 86 -16.50 21.39 29.77
N PRO A 87 -17.62 21.62 30.49
CA PRO A 87 -18.21 20.62 31.36
C PRO A 87 -18.56 19.34 30.59
N ASP A 88 -18.38 18.19 31.22
CA ASP A 88 -18.83 16.91 30.69
C ASP A 88 -20.36 16.81 30.75
N LYS A 89 -21.01 17.36 29.72
CA LYS A 89 -22.47 17.40 29.54
C LYS A 89 -22.78 17.05 28.09
N SER A 90 -23.93 16.41 27.87
CA SER A 90 -24.39 15.98 26.54
C SER A 90 -24.38 17.09 25.49
N GLU A 91 -24.59 18.33 25.91
CA GLU A 91 -24.57 19.55 25.07
C GLU A 91 -23.20 19.82 24.41
N ASN A 92 -22.13 19.32 25.01
CA ASN A 92 -20.74 19.55 24.58
C ASN A 92 -20.15 18.38 23.78
N TYR A 93 -20.94 17.32 23.57
CA TYR A 93 -20.57 16.22 22.68
C TYR A 93 -20.94 16.58 21.25
N HIS A 94 -20.15 16.11 20.30
CA HIS A 94 -20.53 16.11 18.90
C HIS A 94 -20.69 14.68 18.41
N THR A 95 -21.54 14.50 17.41
CA THR A 95 -21.79 13.23 16.74
C THR A 95 -21.00 13.21 15.45
N VAL A 96 -20.18 12.17 15.27
CA VAL A 96 -19.51 11.87 14.00
C VAL A 96 -20.24 10.72 13.33
N THR A 97 -20.59 10.90 12.06
CA THR A 97 -21.21 9.86 11.23
C THR A 97 -20.35 9.61 10.01
N ILE A 98 -19.94 8.36 9.84
CA ILE A 98 -19.17 7.87 8.68
C ILE A 98 -20.06 6.89 7.91
N GLU A 99 -20.26 7.16 6.62
CA GLU A 99 -21.07 6.36 5.71
C GLU A 99 -20.22 5.90 4.53
N LEU A 100 -20.28 4.60 4.23
CA LEU A 100 -19.63 3.96 3.09
C LEU A 100 -20.69 3.62 2.03
N SER A 101 -20.43 4.05 0.81
CA SER A 101 -21.27 3.74 -0.36
C SER A 101 -20.41 3.43 -1.58
N GLY A 102 -20.72 2.38 -2.32
CA GLY A 102 -19.99 2.02 -3.53
C GLY A 102 -20.11 0.53 -3.84
N GLU A 103 -19.74 0.15 -5.06
CA GLU A 103 -19.74 -1.24 -5.53
C GLU A 103 -18.39 -1.60 -6.15
N GLY A 104 -17.98 -2.86 -5.98
CA GLY A 104 -16.75 -3.40 -6.58
C GLY A 104 -15.46 -2.86 -5.93
N HIS A 105 -14.65 -2.17 -6.71
CA HIS A 105 -13.28 -1.76 -6.33
C HIS A 105 -13.15 -0.30 -5.91
N GLN A 106 -14.27 0.39 -5.70
CA GLN A 106 -14.28 1.80 -5.32
C GLN A 106 -15.36 2.10 -4.29
N THR A 107 -14.97 2.78 -3.22
CA THR A 107 -15.83 3.13 -2.09
C THR A 107 -15.78 4.63 -1.84
N ARG A 108 -16.94 5.28 -1.80
CA ARG A 108 -17.08 6.65 -1.32
C ARG A 108 -17.30 6.65 0.19
N VAL A 109 -16.42 7.34 0.89
CA VAL A 109 -16.51 7.60 2.33
C VAL A 109 -17.07 9.00 2.53
N SER A 110 -18.19 9.11 3.24
CA SER A 110 -18.77 10.40 3.64
C SER A 110 -18.70 10.53 5.14
N LEU A 111 -18.19 11.66 5.63
CA LEU A 111 -18.10 11.97 7.05
C LEU A 111 -18.88 13.25 7.32
N SER A 112 -19.70 13.24 8.37
CA SER A 112 -20.32 14.44 8.91
C SER A 112 -20.11 14.57 10.41
N GLN A 113 -20.00 15.80 10.88
CA GLN A 113 -19.91 16.16 12.29
C GLN A 113 -20.84 17.32 12.60
N ASP A 114 -21.70 17.14 13.61
CA ASP A 114 -22.60 18.19 14.11
C ASP A 114 -21.96 19.05 15.23
N ASN A 115 -22.79 19.87 15.88
CA ASN A 115 -22.45 20.68 17.05
C ASN A 115 -21.23 21.61 16.89
N ASN A 116 -21.06 22.23 15.72
CA ASN A 116 -20.05 23.28 15.54
C ASN A 116 -20.60 24.64 16.02
N ALA A 117 -19.91 25.28 16.97
CA ALA A 117 -20.35 26.52 17.59
C ALA A 117 -20.36 27.74 16.64
N THR A 118 -19.45 27.77 15.66
CA THR A 118 -19.34 28.87 14.67
C THR A 118 -19.03 28.33 13.28
N GLU A 119 -19.17 29.19 12.26
CA GLU A 119 -18.86 28.82 10.88
C GLU A 119 -17.36 28.56 10.68
N GLU A 120 -16.51 29.26 11.42
CA GLU A 120 -15.06 29.05 11.46
C GLU A 120 -14.73 27.67 12.05
N ALA A 121 -15.38 27.30 13.16
CA ALA A 121 -15.24 25.96 13.75
C ALA A 121 -15.70 24.88 12.77
N ARG A 122 -16.84 25.08 12.09
CA ARG A 122 -17.35 24.17 11.07
C ARG A 122 -16.35 23.96 9.93
N LYS A 123 -15.80 25.05 9.36
CA LYS A 123 -14.78 25.00 8.29
C LYS A 123 -13.48 24.35 8.76
N HIS A 124 -13.08 24.61 10.01
CA HIS A 124 -11.90 23.99 10.59
C HIS A 124 -12.07 22.48 10.73
N SER A 125 -13.21 22.02 11.26
CA SER A 125 -13.59 20.61 11.34
C SER A 125 -13.61 19.95 9.96
N GLU A 126 -14.21 20.58 8.95
CA GLU A 126 -14.21 20.06 7.56
C GLU A 126 -12.80 19.85 7.02
N LYS A 127 -11.90 20.81 7.25
CA LYS A 127 -10.51 20.68 6.83
C LYS A 127 -9.80 19.55 7.55
N MET A 128 -9.98 19.42 8.87
CA MET A 128 -9.41 18.34 9.67
C MET A 128 -9.90 16.97 9.20
N TRP A 129 -11.20 16.83 8.96
CA TRP A 129 -11.78 15.59 8.44
C TRP A 129 -11.33 15.27 7.01
N GLY A 130 -11.21 16.28 6.16
CA GLY A 130 -10.63 16.11 4.82
C GLY A 130 -9.21 15.55 4.88
N MET A 131 -8.36 16.08 5.76
CA MET A 131 -7.00 15.57 5.95
C MET A 131 -6.98 14.14 6.50
N MET A 132 -7.83 13.82 7.48
CA MET A 132 -7.95 12.46 8.02
C MET A 132 -8.37 11.46 6.92
N LEU A 133 -9.37 11.82 6.11
CA LEU A 133 -9.86 10.99 5.00
C LEU A 133 -8.79 10.78 3.92
N GLU A 134 -7.96 11.77 3.65
CA GLU A 134 -6.80 11.63 2.75
C GLU A 134 -5.75 10.65 3.30
N GLU A 135 -5.45 10.69 4.61
CA GLU A 135 -4.53 9.73 5.22
C GLU A 135 -5.12 8.30 5.24
N LEU A 136 -6.42 8.16 5.51
CA LEU A 136 -7.13 6.88 5.38
C LEU A 136 -7.03 6.33 3.94
N LYS A 137 -7.29 7.17 2.93
CA LYS A 137 -7.15 6.79 1.51
C LYS A 137 -5.74 6.28 1.21
N LYS A 138 -4.72 7.05 1.60
CA LYS A 138 -3.31 6.66 1.38
C LYS A 138 -3.00 5.32 2.05
N PHE A 139 -3.39 5.14 3.31
CA PHE A 139 -3.16 3.91 4.05
C PHE A 139 -3.76 2.68 3.33
N VAL A 140 -5.05 2.76 2.97
CA VAL A 140 -5.77 1.65 2.33
C VAL A 140 -5.19 1.33 0.96
N GLU A 141 -4.92 2.33 0.12
CA GLU A 141 -4.40 2.13 -1.24
C GLU A 141 -2.94 1.66 -1.25
N GLN A 142 -2.12 2.09 -0.29
CA GLN A 142 -0.74 1.62 -0.15
C GLN A 142 -0.67 0.15 0.28
N ALA A 143 -1.52 -0.26 1.24
CA ALA A 143 -1.62 -1.66 1.65
C ALA A 143 -1.99 -2.56 0.46
N MET A 144 -2.92 -2.12 -0.39
CA MET A 144 -3.29 -2.81 -1.62
C MET A 144 -2.10 -2.91 -2.60
N ASN A 145 -1.38 -1.82 -2.82
CA ASN A 145 -0.23 -1.81 -3.71
C ASN A 145 0.91 -2.72 -3.22
N LYS A 146 1.13 -2.81 -1.90
CA LYS A 146 2.10 -3.74 -1.32
C LYS A 146 1.68 -5.18 -1.56
N GLN A 147 0.41 -5.53 -1.32
CA GLN A 147 -0.12 -6.86 -1.57
C GLN A 147 -0.03 -7.25 -3.05
N ILE A 148 -0.33 -6.33 -3.98
CA ILE A 148 -0.18 -6.57 -5.43
C ILE A 148 1.29 -6.79 -5.83
N LYS A 149 2.22 -6.03 -5.25
CA LYS A 149 3.67 -6.20 -5.49
C LYS A 149 4.20 -7.53 -4.92
N GLU A 150 3.63 -8.02 -3.84
CA GLU A 150 3.97 -9.35 -3.30
C GLU A 150 3.34 -10.46 -4.15
N GLN A 151 2.18 -10.19 -4.78
CA GLN A 151 1.46 -11.09 -5.68
C GLN A 151 1.74 -10.84 -7.17
N LEU A 152 2.95 -10.39 -7.53
CA LEU A 152 3.31 -10.10 -8.92
C LEU A 152 3.00 -11.31 -9.83
N PRO A 153 2.50 -11.08 -11.06
CA PRO A 153 2.16 -12.15 -11.98
C PRO A 153 3.34 -13.10 -12.21
N ILE A 154 3.05 -14.38 -12.45
CA ILE A 154 4.09 -15.41 -12.67
C ILE A 154 5.13 -14.99 -13.73
N GLY A 155 4.72 -14.25 -14.77
CA GLY A 155 5.61 -13.74 -15.81
C GLY A 155 6.70 -12.78 -15.31
N TYR A 156 6.43 -12.00 -14.25
CA TYR A 156 7.45 -11.17 -13.61
C TYR A 156 8.55 -12.02 -12.98
N TRP A 157 8.16 -13.06 -12.23
CA TRP A 157 9.09 -13.96 -11.56
C TRP A 157 9.88 -14.80 -12.56
N LEU A 158 9.27 -15.25 -13.66
CA LEU A 158 9.96 -15.94 -14.74
C LEU A 158 11.05 -15.07 -15.37
N LYS A 159 10.74 -13.82 -15.74
CA LYS A 159 11.74 -12.89 -16.28
C LYS A 159 12.87 -12.61 -15.29
N ARG A 160 12.55 -12.52 -14.00
CA ARG A 160 13.55 -12.30 -12.95
C ARG A 160 14.47 -13.51 -12.80
N ALA A 161 13.91 -14.72 -12.79
CA ALA A 161 14.67 -15.96 -12.69
C ALA A 161 15.61 -16.14 -13.90
N ASP A 162 15.10 -15.93 -15.12
CA ASP A 162 15.88 -16.00 -16.37
C ASP A 162 17.08 -15.04 -16.36
N LYS A 163 16.86 -13.78 -15.93
CA LYS A 163 17.93 -12.80 -15.79
C LYS A 163 19.00 -13.23 -14.78
N LEU A 164 18.59 -13.76 -13.63
CA LEU A 164 19.52 -14.21 -12.59
C LEU A 164 20.33 -15.44 -13.03
N LEU A 165 19.68 -16.40 -13.69
CA LEU A 165 20.35 -17.57 -14.27
C LEU A 165 21.38 -17.14 -15.32
N THR A 166 20.98 -16.27 -16.24
CA THR A 166 21.86 -15.70 -17.28
C THR A 166 23.09 -15.04 -16.65
N GLN A 167 22.90 -14.19 -15.65
CA GLN A 167 23.99 -13.50 -14.95
C GLN A 167 24.94 -14.49 -14.26
N ARG A 168 24.39 -15.50 -13.56
CA ARG A 168 25.21 -16.49 -12.86
C ARG A 168 26.00 -17.40 -13.79
N ILE A 169 25.42 -17.77 -14.94
CA ILE A 169 26.15 -18.52 -15.98
C ILE A 169 27.30 -17.68 -16.52
N ASP A 170 27.06 -16.40 -16.82
CA ASP A 170 28.11 -15.51 -17.32
C ASP A 170 29.23 -15.31 -16.30
N ASP A 171 28.87 -15.15 -15.03
CA ASP A 171 29.86 -14.98 -13.96
C ASP A 171 30.70 -16.25 -13.77
N ALA A 172 30.10 -17.44 -13.85
CA ALA A 172 30.82 -18.71 -13.76
C ALA A 172 31.73 -18.95 -14.97
N GLN A 173 31.33 -18.55 -16.16
CA GLN A 173 32.19 -18.63 -17.35
C GLN A 173 33.37 -17.66 -17.19
N ARG A 174 33.11 -16.41 -16.78
CA ARG A 174 34.16 -15.40 -16.55
C ARG A 174 35.14 -15.81 -15.47
N SER A 175 34.70 -16.45 -14.38
CA SER A 175 35.61 -16.94 -13.33
C SER A 175 36.58 -18.01 -13.82
N ASN A 176 36.28 -18.67 -14.93
CA ASN A 176 37.15 -19.64 -15.59
C ASN A 176 37.91 -19.02 -16.78
N GLY A 177 37.92 -17.68 -16.90
CA GLY A 177 38.60 -16.98 -18.00
C GLY A 177 37.90 -17.11 -19.35
N LEU A 178 36.65 -17.57 -19.38
CA LEU A 178 35.90 -17.81 -20.62
C LEU A 178 34.76 -16.80 -20.79
N SER A 179 34.54 -16.38 -22.03
CA SER A 179 33.28 -15.74 -22.43
C SER A 179 32.21 -16.80 -22.70
N ARG A 180 30.94 -16.38 -22.73
CA ARG A 180 29.84 -17.26 -23.13
C ARG A 180 30.04 -17.87 -24.50
N LEU A 181 30.48 -17.06 -25.46
CA LEU A 181 30.73 -17.50 -26.84
C LEU A 181 31.92 -18.48 -26.88
N ALA A 182 32.97 -18.24 -26.10
CA ALA A 182 34.11 -19.16 -25.99
C ALA A 182 33.68 -20.52 -25.42
N TRP A 183 32.87 -20.52 -24.37
CA TRP A 183 32.32 -21.76 -23.82
C TRP A 183 31.43 -22.50 -24.82
N GLN A 184 30.57 -21.80 -25.56
CA GLN A 184 29.70 -22.41 -26.58
C GLN A 184 30.54 -23.07 -27.70
N THR A 185 31.60 -22.39 -28.15
CA THR A 185 32.56 -22.94 -29.11
C THR A 185 33.21 -24.23 -28.59
N LEU A 186 33.75 -24.19 -27.36
CA LEU A 186 34.37 -25.36 -26.73
C LEU A 186 33.38 -26.52 -26.54
N ASN A 187 32.13 -26.22 -26.18
CA ASN A 187 31.09 -27.24 -26.00
C ASN A 187 30.71 -27.91 -27.33
N ILE A 188 30.66 -27.16 -28.45
CA ILE A 188 30.43 -27.74 -29.79
C ILE A 188 31.56 -28.71 -30.15
N ILE A 189 32.81 -28.30 -29.91
CA ILE A 189 33.99 -29.15 -30.16
C ILE A 189 33.93 -30.40 -29.27
N PHE A 190 33.63 -30.25 -27.98
CA PHE A 190 33.52 -31.38 -27.06
C PHE A 190 32.46 -32.41 -27.49
N GLN A 191 31.28 -31.95 -27.93
CA GLN A 191 30.18 -32.83 -28.32
C GLN A 191 30.42 -33.55 -29.66
N ARG A 192 31.05 -32.87 -30.62
CA ARG A 192 31.22 -33.37 -31.99
C ARG A 192 32.61 -33.95 -32.26
N GLY A 193 33.55 -33.78 -31.33
CA GLY A 193 34.95 -34.13 -31.51
C GLY A 193 35.62 -33.17 -32.47
N THR A 194 35.93 -33.62 -33.68
CA THR A 194 36.56 -32.79 -34.71
C THR A 194 35.48 -32.09 -35.55
N VAL A 195 35.54 -30.76 -35.61
CA VAL A 195 34.55 -29.92 -36.30
C VAL A 195 35.28 -28.90 -37.18
N MET A 196 34.75 -28.61 -38.37
CA MET A 196 35.33 -27.57 -39.22
C MET A 196 34.96 -26.18 -38.68
N ARG A 197 35.81 -25.17 -38.96
CA ARG A 197 35.56 -23.79 -38.54
C ARG A 197 34.21 -23.27 -39.03
N ASP A 198 33.85 -23.57 -40.28
CA ASP A 198 32.58 -23.13 -40.89
C ASP A 198 31.35 -23.74 -40.18
N ASP A 199 31.48 -24.94 -39.62
CA ASP A 199 30.41 -25.58 -38.84
C ASP A 199 30.17 -24.86 -37.51
N ILE A 200 31.24 -24.35 -36.88
CA ILE A 200 31.15 -23.56 -35.64
C ILE A 200 30.48 -22.22 -35.94
N VAL A 201 30.92 -21.53 -37.00
CA VAL A 201 30.34 -20.26 -37.45
C VAL A 201 28.86 -20.42 -37.77
N SER A 202 28.50 -21.41 -38.59
CA SER A 202 27.10 -21.62 -39.00
C SER A 202 26.18 -21.93 -37.82
N THR A 203 26.70 -22.56 -36.77
CA THR A 203 25.95 -22.85 -35.54
C THR A 203 25.79 -21.62 -34.65
N LEU A 204 26.80 -20.74 -34.59
CA LEU A 204 26.83 -19.61 -33.66
C LEU A 204 26.38 -18.27 -34.27
N GLN A 205 26.18 -18.21 -35.59
CA GLN A 205 25.80 -16.98 -36.30
C GLN A 205 24.48 -16.34 -35.82
N THR A 206 23.60 -17.09 -35.17
CA THR A 206 22.37 -16.56 -34.55
C THR A 206 22.63 -15.79 -33.25
N PHE A 207 23.81 -15.94 -32.66
CA PHE A 207 24.19 -15.34 -31.37
C PHE A 207 25.25 -14.26 -31.49
N ALA A 208 26.10 -14.32 -32.51
CA ALA A 208 27.16 -13.35 -32.76
C ALA A 208 27.47 -13.26 -34.26
N ASN A 209 28.04 -12.12 -34.69
CA ASN A 209 28.49 -11.99 -36.07
C ASN A 209 29.76 -12.82 -36.34
N HIS A 210 30.03 -13.08 -37.62
CA HIS A 210 31.16 -13.90 -38.07
C HIS A 210 32.51 -13.44 -37.51
N ALA A 211 32.79 -12.13 -37.55
CA ALA A 211 34.05 -11.58 -37.05
C ALA A 211 34.25 -11.81 -35.55
N THR A 212 33.18 -11.73 -34.76
CA THR A 212 33.21 -11.98 -33.31
C THR A 212 33.48 -13.47 -33.02
N ILE A 213 32.85 -14.36 -33.79
CA ILE A 213 33.05 -15.81 -33.67
C ILE A 213 34.50 -16.18 -34.04
N ASP A 214 35.00 -15.66 -35.16
CA ASP A 214 36.39 -15.91 -35.60
C ASP A 214 37.42 -15.41 -34.58
N GLY A 215 37.19 -14.23 -33.99
CA GLY A 215 38.03 -13.69 -32.94
C GLY A 215 38.13 -14.65 -31.75
N VAL A 216 36.98 -15.14 -31.26
CA VAL A 216 36.93 -16.10 -30.15
C VAL A 216 37.58 -17.44 -30.51
N ILE A 217 37.39 -17.95 -31.72
CA ILE A 217 38.08 -19.18 -32.17
C ILE A 217 39.60 -18.94 -32.18
N GLY A 218 40.04 -17.76 -32.64
CA GLY A 218 41.45 -17.37 -32.64
C GLY A 218 42.06 -17.37 -31.24
N GLU A 219 41.36 -16.81 -30.25
CA GLU A 219 41.79 -16.78 -28.85
C GLU A 219 41.89 -18.18 -28.21
N LEU A 220 41.08 -19.14 -28.65
CA LEU A 220 41.03 -20.50 -28.10
C LEU A 220 42.09 -21.46 -28.68
N VAL A 221 42.72 -21.11 -29.81
CA VAL A 221 43.66 -21.98 -30.56
C VAL A 221 45.14 -21.64 -30.26
N VAL A 222 45.39 -20.63 -29.43
CA VAL A 222 46.74 -20.24 -28.95
C VAL A 222 47.19 -21.13 -27.78
#